data_AF-A0A7G8BTE7-F1
#
_entry.id   AF-A0A7G8BTE7-F1
#
_cell.length_a   1.000
_cell.length_b   1.000
_cell.length_c   1.000
_cell.angle_alpha   90.00
_cell.angle_beta   90.00
_cell.angle_gamma   90.00
#
_symmetry.space_group_name_H-M   'P 1'
#
loop_
_entity.id
_entity.type
_entity.pdbx_description
1 polymer ?
#
loop_
_entity_poly.entity_id
_entity_poly.type
_entity_poly.pdbx_seq_one_letter_code
_entity_poly.pdbx_strand_id
1 'polypeptide(L)' 'MVHIKDFMRTAQPSTSLERSEVPQGTVLGTGYIKYKSILIAAKAAGVEHFFIEQEPPFFWTTAIEAARRDYQYLESISN' A
#
# COMPACT_ATOMS: atom_id res chain seq x y z
N MET A 1 -3.04 -12.67 9.18
CA MET A 1 -3.08 -11.20 9.10
C MET A 1 -2.08 -10.74 8.06
N VAL A 2 -2.42 -9.73 7.25
CA VAL A 2 -1.50 -9.08 6.31
C VAL A 2 -1.56 -7.58 6.48
N HIS A 3 -0.40 -6.92 6.50
CA HIS A 3 -0.29 -5.47 6.35
C HIS A 3 -0.05 -5.15 4.87
N ILE A 4 -0.73 -4.13 4.36
CA ILE A 4 -0.61 -3.69 2.98
C ILE A 4 -0.21 -2.21 2.93
N LYS A 5 0.77 -1.92 2.08
CA LYS A 5 1.38 -0.60 1.87
C LYS A 5 1.75 -0.45 0.41
N ASP A 6 1.45 0.67 -0.24
CA ASP A 6 1.87 0.90 -1.62
C ASP A 6 3.05 1.86 -1.67
N PHE A 7 3.82 1.78 -2.74
CA PHE A 7 5.07 2.52 -2.89
C PHE A 7 5.13 3.20 -4.25
N MET A 8 5.76 4.37 -4.27
CA MET A 8 6.19 4.99 -5.52
C MET A 8 7.21 4.10 -6.21
N ARG A 9 7.11 3.97 -7.53
CA ARG A 9 8.05 3.16 -8.31
C ARG A 9 9.42 3.85 -8.32
N THR A 10 10.44 3.15 -7.84
CA THR A 10 11.83 3.59 -7.96
C THR A 10 12.45 3.10 -9.27
N ALA A 11 13.54 3.74 -9.71
CA ALA A 11 14.26 3.34 -10.91
C ALA A 11 14.96 1.99 -10.74
N GLN A 12 15.47 1.71 -9.54
CA GLN A 12 16.18 0.48 -9.19
C GLN A 12 15.69 -0.03 -7.82
N PRO A 13 15.67 -1.35 -7.60
CA PRO A 13 15.46 -1.92 -6.28
C PRO A 13 16.61 -1.54 -5.34
N SER A 14 16.33 -1.42 -4.05
CA SER A 14 17.32 -1.17 -3.01
C SER A 14 17.15 -2.16 -1.85
N THR A 15 18.26 -2.54 -1.23
CA THR A 15 18.30 -3.29 0.04
C THR A 15 18.83 -2.43 1.19
N SER A 16 19.07 -1.15 0.93
CA SER A 16 19.61 -0.20 1.91
C SER A 16 18.57 0.16 2.97
N LEU A 17 19.06 0.44 4.17
CA LEU A 17 18.24 0.94 5.28
C LEU A 17 18.40 2.46 5.46
N GLU A 18 19.16 3.11 4.59
CA GLU A 18 19.30 4.57 4.61
C GLU A 18 17.95 5.24 4.32
N ARG A 19 17.60 6.26 5.11
CA ARG A 19 16.29 6.92 5.04
C ARG A 19 15.99 7.52 3.65
N SER A 20 17.00 7.90 2.88
CA SER A 20 16.87 8.41 1.52
C SER A 20 16.63 7.32 0.47
N GLU A 21 16.88 6.06 0.81
CA GLU A 21 16.85 4.93 -0.12
C GLU A 21 15.72 3.93 0.19
N VAL A 22 15.10 4.02 1.38
CA VAL A 22 13.92 3.21 1.68
C VAL A 22 12.74 3.57 0.76
N PRO A 23 11.89 2.60 0.39
CA PRO A 23 10.75 2.84 -0.51
C PRO A 23 9.83 3.95 0.00
N GLN A 24 9.52 4.91 -0.86
CA GLN A 24 8.58 5.98 -0.55
C GLN A 24 7.15 5.47 -0.58
N GLY A 25 6.47 5.49 0.57
CA GLY A 25 5.06 5.11 0.68
C GLY A 25 4.12 6.07 -0.08
N THR A 26 3.00 5.54 -0.56
CA THR A 26 1.93 6.30 -1.22
C THR A 26 0.55 5.68 -0.93
N VAL A 27 -0.50 6.40 -1.29
CA VAL A 27 -1.90 5.91 -1.23
C VAL A 27 -2.04 4.67 -2.12
N LEU A 28 -2.74 3.66 -1.63
CA LEU A 28 -2.98 2.41 -2.34
C LEU A 28 -3.56 2.66 -3.74
N GLY A 29 -3.04 1.95 -4.73
CA GLY A 29 -3.49 2.05 -6.12
C GLY A 29 -2.87 3.21 -6.90
N THR A 30 -2.11 4.09 -6.24
CA THR A 30 -1.31 5.13 -6.93
C THR A 30 0.15 4.74 -7.10
N GLY A 31 0.58 3.68 -6.41
CA GLY A 31 1.91 3.11 -6.57
C GLY A 31 1.97 2.04 -7.65
N TYR A 32 2.84 1.07 -7.45
CA TYR A 32 3.10 0.03 -8.45
C TYR A 32 2.63 -1.37 -8.07
N ILE A 33 2.20 -1.59 -6.83
CA ILE A 33 1.75 -2.91 -6.37
C ILE A 33 0.36 -3.23 -6.93
N LYS A 34 0.18 -4.46 -7.42
CA LYS A 34 -1.08 -4.92 -8.04
C LYS A 34 -1.93 -5.69 -7.02
N TYR A 35 -2.65 -4.96 -6.16
CA TYR A 35 -3.33 -5.53 -5.01
C TYR A 35 -4.48 -6.50 -5.34
N LYS A 36 -5.20 -6.35 -6.46
CA LYS A 36 -6.37 -7.21 -6.75
C LYS A 36 -6.01 -8.70 -6.73
N SER A 37 -4.95 -9.11 -7.43
CA SER A 37 -4.52 -10.52 -7.47
C SER A 37 -3.94 -10.98 -6.13
N ILE A 38 -3.22 -10.11 -5.41
CA ILE A 38 -2.65 -10.42 -4.09
C ILE A 38 -3.76 -10.69 -3.07
N LEU A 39 -4.79 -9.85 -3.03
CA LEU A 39 -5.90 -10.00 -2.09
C LEU A 39 -6.76 -11.23 -2.40
N ILE A 40 -6.97 -11.57 -3.69
CA ILE A 40 -7.63 -12.82 -4.09
C ILE A 40 -6.83 -14.02 -3.57
N ALA A 41 -5.52 -14.05 -3.78
CA ALA A 41 -4.66 -15.14 -3.32
C ALA A 41 -4.63 -15.24 -1.79
N ALA A 42 -4.54 -14.10 -1.09
CA ALA A 42 -4.54 -14.06 0.36
C ALA A 42 -5.85 -14.59 0.96
N LYS A 43 -7.01 -14.19 0.40
CA LYS A 43 -8.31 -14.75 0.80
C LYS A 43 -8.39 -16.25 0.55
N ALA A 44 -7.93 -16.72 -0.61
CA ALA A 44 -7.88 -18.16 -0.93
C ALA A 44 -6.98 -18.96 0.02
N ALA A 45 -5.95 -18.32 0.59
CA ALA A 45 -5.06 -18.90 1.60
C ALA A 45 -5.62 -18.82 3.04
N GLY A 46 -6.84 -18.31 3.25
CA GLY A 46 -7.48 -18.20 4.56
C GLY A 46 -7.07 -16.96 5.37
N VAL A 47 -6.54 -15.91 4.73
CA VAL A 47 -6.27 -14.65 5.43
C VAL A 47 -7.59 -13.90 5.69
N GLU A 48 -7.89 -13.66 6.96
CA GLU A 48 -9.12 -12.99 7.38
C GLU A 48 -8.95 -11.49 7.70
N HIS A 49 -7.72 -11.06 8.04
CA HIS A 49 -7.46 -9.70 8.51
C HIS A 49 -6.43 -8.98 7.65
N PHE A 50 -6.81 -7.80 7.15
CA PHE A 50 -6.00 -6.92 6.31
C PHE A 50 -5.95 -5.53 6.94
N PHE A 51 -4.74 -4.99 7.09
CA PHE A 51 -4.51 -3.67 7.69
C PHE A 51 -3.76 -2.80 6.69
N ILE A 52 -4.27 -1.58 6.46
CA ILE A 52 -3.56 -0.58 5.67
C ILE A 52 -2.50 0.05 6.57
N GLU A 53 -1.25 -0.01 6.13
CA GLU A 53 -0.12 0.61 6.82
C GLU A 53 0.46 1.70 5.92
N GLN A 54 0.21 2.97 6.25
CA GLN A 54 0.86 4.11 5.60
C GLN A 54 1.47 5.02 6.66
N GLU A 55 2.74 5.35 6.47
CA GLU A 55 3.55 6.16 7.38
C GLU A 55 3.93 7.50 6.73
N PRO A 56 4.22 8.54 7.53
CA PRO A 56 4.79 9.78 7.01
C PRO A 56 6.12 9.56 6.25
N PRO A 57 6.48 10.45 5.30
CA PRO A 57 5.76 11.67 4.95
C PRO A 57 4.54 11.43 4.05
N PHE A 58 3.45 12.15 4.33
CA PHE A 58 2.29 12.23 3.44
C PHE A 58 2.46 13.42 2.50
N PHE A 59 2.77 13.15 1.23
CA PHE A 59 2.93 14.20 0.23
C PHE A 59 1.58 14.62 -0.36
N TRP A 60 1.31 15.92 -0.37
CA TRP A 60 0.11 16.52 -0.99
C TRP A 60 -1.24 16.07 -0.41
N THR A 61 -1.24 15.47 0.78
CA THR A 61 -2.45 15.00 1.48
C THR A 61 -2.19 14.88 2.98
N THR A 62 -3.25 14.79 3.77
CA THR A 62 -3.17 14.48 5.21
C THR A 62 -3.30 12.97 5.46
N ALA A 63 -2.92 12.51 6.66
CA ALA A 63 -3.05 11.11 7.05
C ALA A 63 -4.50 10.59 6.95
N ILE A 64 -5.48 11.42 7.34
CA ILE A 64 -6.89 11.03 7.31
C ILE A 64 -7.45 10.96 5.88
N GLU A 65 -7.00 11.87 4.99
CA GLU A 65 -7.37 11.82 3.58
C GLU A 65 -6.74 10.63 2.87
N ALA A 66 -5.48 10.29 3.20
CA ALA A 66 -4.82 9.09 2.71
C ALA A 66 -5.62 7.84 3.11
N ALA A 67 -5.93 7.68 4.39
CA ALA A 67 -6.72 6.54 4.89
C ALA A 67 -8.09 6.43 4.20
N ARG A 68 -8.79 7.55 3.98
CA ARG A 68 -10.06 7.58 3.23
C ARG A 68 -9.86 7.07 1.79
N ARG A 69 -8.80 7.51 1.11
CA ARG A 69 -8.52 7.11 -0.27
C ARG A 69 -8.08 5.64 -0.37
N ASP A 70 -7.31 5.15 0.60
CA ASP A 70 -6.93 3.74 0.68
C ASP A 70 -8.16 2.85 0.83
N TYR A 71 -9.09 3.23 1.72
CA TYR A 71 -10.37 2.54 1.87
C TYR A 71 -11.16 2.52 0.55
N GLN A 72 -11.28 3.67 -0.13
CA GLN A 72 -11.98 3.77 -1.42
C GLN A 72 -11.35 2.89 -2.49
N TYR A 73 -10.02 2.81 -2.54
CA TYR A 73 -9.33 1.91 -3.46
C TYR A 73 -9.66 0.45 -3.16
N LEU A 74 -9.60 0.02 -1.90
CA LEU A 74 -9.92 -1.36 -1.51
C LEU A 74 -11.36 -1.74 -1.85
N GLU A 75 -12.33 -0.87 -1.55
CA GLU A 75 -13.73 -1.07 -1.94
C GLU A 75 -13.84 -1.27 -3.46
N SER A 76 -13.14 -0.46 -4.26
CA SER A 76 -13.22 -0.52 -5.72
C SER A 76 -12.68 -1.82 -6.33
N ILE A 77 -11.77 -2.52 -5.62
CA ILE A 77 -11.16 -3.77 -6.09
C ILE A 77 -11.68 -5.02 -5.37
N SER A 78 -12.57 -4.85 -4.39
CA SER A 78 -13.15 -5.94 -3.61
C SER A 78 -14.36 -6.60 -4.28
N ASN A 79 -14.84 -6.02 -5.39
CA ASN A 79 -15.88 -6.57 -6.26
C ASN A 79 -15.32 -7.41 -7.43
#